data_AF-A0A2Z6RS21-F1
#
_entry.id   AF-A0A2Z6RS21-F1
#
_cell.length_a   1.000
_cell.length_b   1.000
_cell.length_c   1.000
_cell.angle_alpha   90.00
_cell.angle_beta   90.00
_cell.angle_gamma   90.00
#
_symmetry.space_group_name_H-M   'P 1'
#
loop_
_entity.id
_entity.type
_entity.pdbx_description
1 polymer ?
#
loop_
_entity_poly.entity_id
_entity_poly.type
_entity_poly.pdbx_seq_one_letter_code
_entity_poly.pdbx_strand_id
1 'polypeptide(L)'
;MFGHDIGNNWGALQRPANDVLMTIGNVGNAVGNLAGPVNRAAKIGDLPLYYGGEQDVHEWIRDFNTVFIANGYQEGNNQANKLQKARACMRGEAADWYEANKANIQRWHDNTHNGGANNLIDRLINHYVSDIRKSQWTRELQTMKQKAKESVGDYAARFKRLIRKVVPGANDLADRFKVTYFINVLNPMLIVRVMERNPANVQASINRAKMIESGNKIAMQALMNQNFGNVNVKQMAQNIVKEQKEEPKNIFDKPNKQINKKMEEITDAFAKMKASDDKKI
;
A
#
# COMPACT_ATOMS: atom_id res chain seq x y z
N MET A 1 35.62 -32.87 -80.78
CA MET A 1 35.57 -33.45 -79.43
C MET A 1 35.86 -32.31 -78.47
N PHE A 2 34.81 -31.58 -78.08
CA PHE A 2 34.02 -31.72 -76.85
C PHE A 2 34.65 -30.90 -75.71
N GLY A 3 33.84 -29.97 -75.21
CA GLY A 3 34.24 -28.80 -74.47
C GLY A 3 35.01 -29.08 -73.19
N HIS A 4 35.88 -28.14 -72.86
CA HIS A 4 36.46 -28.00 -71.55
C HIS A 4 35.35 -27.57 -70.60
N ASP A 5 34.67 -28.55 -70.01
CA ASP A 5 33.72 -28.36 -68.92
C ASP A 5 34.52 -27.82 -67.72
N ILE A 6 34.44 -26.50 -67.51
CA ILE A 6 34.82 -25.90 -66.23
C ILE A 6 33.72 -26.34 -65.28
N GLY A 7 33.87 -27.56 -64.78
CA GLY A 7 32.98 -28.16 -63.81
C GLY A 7 32.89 -27.23 -62.61
N ASN A 8 31.81 -26.46 -62.55
CA ASN A 8 31.45 -25.70 -61.37
C ASN A 8 31.16 -26.72 -60.27
N ASN A 9 32.20 -27.07 -59.51
CA ASN A 9 32.06 -27.84 -58.29
C ASN A 9 31.49 -26.93 -57.19
N TRP A 10 30.21 -26.58 -57.33
CA TRP A 10 29.45 -25.78 -56.36
C TRP A 10 29.45 -26.43 -54.96
N GLY A 11 29.72 -27.73 -54.87
CA GLY A 11 29.82 -28.48 -53.61
C GLY A 11 31.16 -28.35 -52.86
N ALA A 12 32.22 -27.81 -53.50
CA ALA A 12 33.52 -27.58 -52.86
C ALA A 12 33.68 -26.16 -52.26
N LEU A 13 32.68 -25.29 -52.44
CA LEU A 13 32.61 -24.01 -51.73
C LEU A 13 32.20 -24.29 -50.28
N GLN A 14 33.17 -24.64 -49.43
CA GLN A 14 32.96 -24.64 -47.99
C GLN A 14 32.50 -23.24 -47.58
N ARG A 15 31.32 -23.15 -46.92
CA ARG A 15 30.86 -21.91 -46.30
C ARG A 15 32.00 -21.38 -45.42
N PRO A 16 32.46 -20.12 -45.61
CA PRO A 16 33.56 -19.59 -44.84
C PRO A 16 33.28 -19.74 -43.34
N ALA A 17 34.32 -20.04 -42.57
CA ALA A 17 34.23 -20.36 -41.13
C ALA A 17 33.50 -19.29 -40.30
N ASN A 18 33.37 -18.07 -40.82
CA ASN A 18 32.50 -17.00 -40.30
C ASN A 18 31.47 -16.58 -41.33
N ASP A 19 30.41 -17.38 -41.49
CA ASP A 19 29.25 -16.98 -42.29
C ASP A 19 28.62 -15.69 -41.71
N VAL A 20 28.09 -14.85 -42.60
CA VAL A 20 27.32 -13.63 -42.27
C VAL A 20 26.25 -13.93 -41.20
N LEU A 21 25.62 -15.11 -41.25
CA LEU A 21 24.64 -15.55 -40.25
C LEU A 21 25.23 -15.70 -38.85
N MET A 22 26.44 -16.27 -38.71
CA MET A 22 27.10 -16.38 -37.40
C MET A 22 27.56 -15.02 -36.89
N THR A 23 28.04 -14.16 -37.80
CA THR A 23 28.46 -12.81 -37.46
C THR A 23 27.27 -11.98 -36.97
N ILE A 24 26.11 -12.07 -37.62
CA ILE A 24 24.87 -11.43 -37.18
C ILE A 24 24.43 -11.95 -35.81
N GLY A 25 24.51 -13.26 -35.57
CA GLY A 25 24.22 -13.85 -34.25
C GLY A 25 25.15 -13.32 -33.15
N ASN A 26 26.45 -13.22 -33.43
CA ASN A 26 27.44 -12.69 -32.51
C ASN A 26 27.23 -11.20 -32.21
N VAL A 27 26.90 -10.40 -33.23
CA VAL A 27 26.55 -8.98 -33.07
C VAL A 27 25.26 -8.83 -32.26
N GLY A 28 24.23 -9.64 -32.54
CA GLY A 28 22.98 -9.66 -31.76
C GLY A 28 23.22 -9.95 -30.28
N ASN A 29 24.09 -10.92 -29.99
CA ASN A 29 24.50 -11.23 -28.61
C ASN A 29 25.30 -10.09 -27.96
N ALA A 30 26.24 -9.49 -28.70
CA ALA A 30 27.02 -8.35 -28.21
C ALA A 30 26.14 -7.13 -27.91
N VAL A 31 25.19 -6.81 -28.79
CA VAL A 31 24.21 -5.74 -28.59
C VAL A 31 23.27 -6.05 -27.42
N GLY A 32 22.79 -7.29 -27.28
CA GLY A 32 22.03 -7.73 -26.11
C GLY A 32 22.79 -7.55 -24.81
N ASN A 33 24.10 -7.82 -24.81
CA ASN A 33 24.97 -7.62 -23.66
C ASN A 33 25.23 -6.13 -23.34
N LEU A 34 25.07 -5.22 -24.30
CA LEU A 34 25.18 -3.76 -24.11
C LEU A 34 23.91 -3.13 -23.49
N ALA A 35 22.75 -3.79 -23.52
CA ALA A 35 21.53 -3.31 -22.87
C ALA A 35 21.71 -3.15 -21.34
N GLY A 36 22.44 -4.07 -20.70
CA GLY A 36 22.72 -4.03 -19.26
C GLY A 36 23.54 -2.81 -18.81
N PRO A 37 24.67 -2.47 -19.47
CA PRO A 37 25.42 -1.24 -19.24
C PRO A 37 24.63 0.05 -19.46
N VAL A 38 23.83 0.15 -20.53
CA VAL A 38 23.00 1.35 -20.82
C VAL A 38 21.96 1.57 -19.72
N ASN A 39 21.29 0.52 -19.25
CA ASN A 39 20.33 0.61 -18.15
C ASN A 39 20.98 0.94 -16.80
N ARG A 40 22.27 0.65 -16.63
CA ARG A 40 23.03 0.91 -15.39
C ARG A 40 23.31 2.40 -15.16
N ALA A 41 23.38 3.20 -16.23
CA ALA A 41 23.65 4.63 -16.17
C ALA A 41 22.43 5.47 -15.73
N ALA A 42 21.21 4.90 -15.76
CA ALA A 42 19.95 5.58 -15.44
C ALA A 42 19.24 4.92 -14.24
N LYS A 43 19.96 4.67 -13.14
CA LYS A 43 19.37 4.13 -11.91
C LYS A 43 18.21 5.03 -11.44
N ILE A 44 17.00 4.46 -11.38
CA ILE A 44 15.77 5.14 -10.99
C ILE A 44 15.66 5.27 -9.46
N GLY A 45 16.13 4.29 -8.70
CA GLY A 45 16.04 4.31 -7.23
C GLY A 45 17.03 3.39 -6.51
N ASP A 46 17.21 3.62 -5.21
CA ASP A 46 17.99 2.76 -4.32
C ASP A 46 17.26 1.46 -4.00
N LEU A 47 17.99 0.34 -4.06
CA LEU A 47 17.44 -0.93 -3.60
C LEU A 47 17.22 -0.87 -2.08
N PRO A 48 16.06 -1.32 -1.57
CA PRO A 48 15.73 -1.22 -0.16
C PRO A 48 16.61 -2.13 0.69
N LEU A 49 17.07 -1.61 1.83
CA LEU A 49 17.84 -2.39 2.80
C LEU A 49 16.93 -3.29 3.64
N TYR A 50 17.44 -4.46 4.01
CA TYR A 50 16.77 -5.42 4.89
C TYR A 50 17.61 -5.72 6.11
N TYR A 51 17.07 -5.49 7.30
CA TYR A 51 17.74 -5.70 8.58
C TYR A 51 17.30 -6.99 9.27
N GLY A 52 16.18 -7.59 8.85
CA GLY A 52 15.59 -8.74 9.56
C GLY A 52 14.70 -8.31 10.74
N GLY A 53 14.53 -9.22 11.71
CA GLY A 53 13.68 -9.02 12.88
C GLY A 53 12.23 -8.64 12.53
N GLU A 54 11.81 -7.48 13.02
CA GLU A 54 10.44 -6.95 12.87
C GLU A 54 10.16 -6.34 11.49
N GLN A 55 11.14 -6.24 10.58
CA GLN A 55 10.83 -5.87 9.20
C GLN A 55 9.97 -6.93 8.52
N ASP A 56 9.07 -6.49 7.65
CA ASP A 56 8.21 -7.37 6.86
C ASP A 56 8.95 -7.85 5.62
N VAL A 57 9.27 -9.14 5.60
CA VAL A 57 9.96 -9.79 4.50
C VAL A 57 9.18 -9.72 3.18
N HIS A 58 7.84 -9.80 3.21
CA HIS A 58 7.02 -9.75 2.00
C HIS A 58 7.02 -8.35 1.40
N GLU A 59 6.98 -7.32 2.24
CA GLU A 59 7.08 -5.93 1.80
C GLU A 59 8.46 -5.64 1.21
N TRP A 60 9.53 -6.07 1.88
CA TRP A 60 10.87 -5.92 1.35
C TRP A 60 11.07 -6.63 0.00
N ILE A 61 10.61 -7.90 -0.13
CA ILE A 61 10.68 -8.65 -1.40
C ILE A 61 9.95 -7.90 -2.52
N ARG A 62 8.75 -7.37 -2.25
CA ARG A 62 7.97 -6.58 -3.21
C ARG A 62 8.77 -5.37 -3.67
N ASP A 63 9.22 -4.55 -2.72
CA ASP A 63 9.88 -3.27 -3.03
C ASP A 63 11.23 -3.49 -3.71
N PHE A 64 11.98 -4.51 -3.29
CA PHE A 64 13.21 -4.92 -3.95
C PHE A 64 12.97 -5.30 -5.41
N ASN A 65 11.97 -6.14 -5.69
CA ASN A 65 11.63 -6.55 -7.06
C ASN A 65 11.22 -5.35 -7.92
N THR A 66 10.40 -4.44 -7.37
CA THR A 66 9.97 -3.23 -8.08
C THR A 66 11.15 -2.35 -8.46
N VAL A 67 12.05 -2.04 -7.52
CA VAL A 67 13.22 -1.20 -7.79
C VAL A 67 14.23 -1.90 -8.69
N PHE A 68 14.41 -3.21 -8.54
CA PHE A 68 15.31 -4.00 -9.40
C PHE A 68 14.89 -3.91 -10.87
N ILE A 69 13.60 -4.08 -11.16
CA ILE A 69 13.04 -3.97 -12.51
C ILE A 69 13.10 -2.53 -13.01
N ALA A 70 12.72 -1.55 -12.17
CA ALA A 70 12.76 -0.14 -12.54
C ALA A 70 14.17 0.31 -12.94
N ASN A 71 15.20 -0.19 -12.26
CA ASN A 71 16.59 0.09 -12.59
C ASN A 71 17.11 -0.69 -13.82
N GLY A 72 16.24 -1.43 -14.53
CA GLY A 72 16.59 -2.20 -15.73
C GLY A 72 17.59 -3.32 -15.48
N TYR A 73 17.74 -3.77 -14.23
CA TYR A 73 18.67 -4.83 -13.88
C TYR A 73 18.22 -6.16 -14.48
N GLN A 74 19.18 -6.89 -15.05
CA GLN A 74 18.96 -8.23 -15.58
C GLN A 74 19.15 -9.26 -14.48
N GLU A 75 18.29 -10.28 -14.41
CA GLU A 75 18.38 -11.29 -13.33
C GLU A 75 19.68 -12.10 -13.39
N GLY A 76 20.25 -12.26 -14.59
CA GLY A 76 21.41 -13.12 -14.86
C GLY A 76 21.01 -14.59 -14.92
N ASN A 77 21.94 -15.44 -15.37
CA ASN A 77 21.71 -16.88 -15.43
C ASN A 77 21.36 -17.43 -14.02
N ASN A 78 20.31 -18.23 -13.91
CA ASN A 78 19.75 -18.71 -12.64
C ASN A 78 19.52 -17.61 -11.59
N GLN A 79 19.25 -16.37 -12.02
CA GLN A 79 18.99 -15.21 -11.14
C GLN A 79 20.17 -14.80 -10.25
N ALA A 80 21.41 -15.17 -10.63
CA ALA A 80 22.61 -14.93 -9.83
C ALA A 80 22.89 -13.44 -9.58
N ASN A 81 22.67 -12.56 -10.56
CA ASN A 81 22.86 -11.11 -10.39
C ASN A 81 21.82 -10.52 -9.42
N LYS A 82 20.59 -11.03 -9.46
CA LYS A 82 19.52 -10.65 -8.53
C LYS A 82 19.86 -11.02 -7.10
N LEU A 83 20.38 -12.23 -6.89
CA LEU A 83 20.88 -12.68 -5.59
C LEU A 83 22.03 -11.81 -5.07
N GLN A 84 23.03 -11.50 -5.92
CA GLN A 84 24.16 -10.68 -5.51
C GLN A 84 23.73 -9.30 -5.03
N LYS A 85 22.76 -8.68 -5.73
CA LYS A 85 22.19 -7.39 -5.32
C LYS A 85 21.35 -7.51 -4.04
N ALA A 86 20.58 -8.57 -3.89
CA ALA A 86 19.81 -8.83 -2.69
C ALA A 86 20.71 -8.98 -1.45
N ARG A 87 21.77 -9.79 -1.56
CA ARG A 87 22.80 -9.93 -0.53
C ARG A 87 23.39 -8.58 -0.14
N ALA A 88 23.73 -7.74 -1.13
CA ALA A 88 24.29 -6.41 -0.89
C ALA A 88 23.32 -5.45 -0.17
N CYS A 89 22.03 -5.77 -0.09
CA CYS A 89 21.02 -4.98 0.63
C CYS A 89 20.74 -5.50 2.05
N MET A 90 21.28 -6.65 2.44
CA MET A 90 21.09 -7.22 3.78
C MET A 90 22.04 -6.56 4.79
N ARG A 91 21.54 -6.28 5.99
CA ARG A 91 22.25 -5.60 7.09
C ARG A 91 21.94 -6.29 8.41
N GLY A 92 22.81 -6.10 9.41
CA GLY A 92 22.60 -6.65 10.75
C GLY A 92 22.32 -8.14 10.74
N GLU A 93 21.33 -8.57 11.53
CA GLU A 93 20.91 -9.97 11.67
C GLU A 93 20.60 -10.64 10.32
N ALA A 94 19.99 -9.92 9.37
CA ALA A 94 19.73 -10.47 8.04
C ALA A 94 20.99 -10.78 7.24
N ALA A 95 22.05 -9.98 7.40
CA ALA A 95 23.33 -10.27 6.77
C ALA A 95 23.97 -11.51 7.39
N ASP A 96 23.97 -11.60 8.72
CA ASP A 96 24.54 -12.74 9.46
C ASP A 96 23.83 -14.05 9.10
N TRP A 97 22.48 -14.02 9.07
CA TRP A 97 21.68 -15.16 8.65
C TRP A 97 22.00 -15.59 7.21
N TYR A 98 22.12 -14.64 6.28
CA TYR A 98 22.41 -14.95 4.89
C TYR A 98 23.79 -15.60 4.75
N GLU A 99 24.81 -15.08 5.43
CA GLU A 99 26.16 -15.64 5.38
C GLU A 99 26.21 -17.09 5.91
N ALA A 100 25.43 -17.39 6.94
CA ALA A 100 25.29 -18.76 7.48
C ALA A 100 24.55 -19.72 6.52
N ASN A 101 23.65 -19.20 5.68
CA ASN A 101 22.77 -20.01 4.83
C ASN A 101 23.10 -20.00 3.34
N LYS A 102 24.05 -19.16 2.90
CA LYS A 102 24.36 -18.92 1.47
C LYS A 102 24.69 -20.18 0.67
N ALA A 103 25.29 -21.20 1.29
CA ALA A 103 25.60 -22.47 0.63
C ALA A 103 24.35 -23.22 0.14
N ASN A 104 23.20 -22.95 0.78
CA ASN A 104 21.92 -23.56 0.45
C ASN A 104 21.01 -22.66 -0.41
N ILE A 105 21.50 -21.49 -0.84
CA ILE A 105 20.75 -20.49 -1.61
C ILE A 105 21.37 -20.42 -3.01
N GLN A 106 20.67 -20.97 -3.99
CA GLN A 106 21.16 -21.11 -5.37
C GLN A 106 20.52 -20.12 -6.35
N ARG A 107 19.31 -19.65 -6.04
CA ARG A 107 18.51 -18.76 -6.92
C ARG A 107 17.63 -17.82 -6.10
N TRP A 108 17.11 -16.76 -6.73
CA TRP A 108 16.25 -15.79 -6.05
C TRP A 108 14.88 -16.38 -5.71
N HIS A 109 14.19 -17.00 -6.67
CA HIS A 109 12.98 -17.80 -6.46
C HIS A 109 13.05 -19.08 -7.30
N ASP A 110 12.25 -20.10 -6.99
CA ASP A 110 12.13 -21.26 -7.88
C ASP A 110 11.27 -20.88 -9.11
N ASN A 111 11.78 -21.13 -10.31
CA ASN A 111 11.07 -20.93 -11.57
C ASN A 111 10.61 -22.27 -12.19
N THR A 112 11.05 -23.38 -11.61
CA THR A 112 10.64 -24.73 -11.97
C THR A 112 9.64 -25.24 -10.94
N HIS A 113 8.63 -26.00 -11.35
CA HIS A 113 7.62 -26.56 -10.44
C HIS A 113 8.17 -27.66 -9.50
N ASN A 114 9.49 -27.70 -9.26
CA ASN A 114 10.17 -28.76 -8.50
C ASN A 114 10.28 -28.48 -7.00
N GLY A 115 9.62 -27.42 -6.50
CA GLY A 115 9.44 -27.19 -5.05
C GLY A 115 10.74 -27.11 -4.26
N GLY A 116 11.84 -26.70 -4.92
CA GLY A 116 13.15 -26.69 -4.30
C GLY A 116 13.26 -25.58 -3.26
N ALA A 117 13.45 -25.94 -1.99
CA ALA A 117 13.75 -25.00 -0.90
C ALA A 117 15.19 -24.45 -0.95
N ASN A 118 15.81 -24.42 -2.13
CA ASN A 118 17.14 -23.88 -2.41
C ASN A 118 17.09 -22.44 -2.95
N ASN A 119 15.95 -21.76 -2.84
CA ASN A 119 15.79 -20.37 -3.25
C ASN A 119 15.74 -19.41 -2.06
N LEU A 120 16.11 -18.15 -2.30
CA LEU A 120 16.20 -17.14 -1.24
C LEU A 120 14.83 -16.80 -0.67
N ILE A 121 13.81 -16.58 -1.51
CA ILE A 121 12.49 -16.13 -1.06
C ILE A 121 11.89 -17.09 -0.04
N ASP A 122 11.83 -18.39 -0.35
CA ASP A 122 11.21 -19.37 0.55
C ASP A 122 11.98 -19.51 1.86
N ARG A 123 13.31 -19.51 1.79
CA ARG A 123 14.15 -19.57 3.00
C ARG A 123 13.99 -18.34 3.88
N LEU A 124 13.92 -17.16 3.27
CA LEU A 124 13.77 -15.90 3.98
C LEU A 124 12.39 -15.81 4.64
N ILE A 125 11.33 -16.20 3.92
CA ILE A 125 9.97 -16.29 4.47
C ILE A 125 9.93 -17.30 5.61
N ASN A 126 10.45 -18.51 5.44
CA ASN A 126 10.45 -19.53 6.48
C ASN A 126 11.22 -19.11 7.74
N HIS A 127 12.28 -18.30 7.60
CA HIS A 127 13.04 -17.82 8.73
C HIS A 127 12.37 -16.64 9.46
N TYR A 128 11.90 -15.63 8.72
CA TYR A 128 11.38 -14.38 9.30
C TYR A 128 9.86 -14.39 9.54
N VAL A 129 9.13 -15.36 9.00
CA VAL A 129 7.69 -15.55 9.19
C VAL A 129 7.43 -16.78 10.05
N SER A 130 7.71 -16.64 11.35
CA SER A 130 7.40 -17.65 12.34
C SER A 130 5.88 -17.84 12.50
N ASP A 131 5.45 -18.98 13.04
CA ASP A 131 4.02 -19.24 13.30
C ASP A 131 3.44 -18.27 14.34
N ILE A 132 4.27 -17.77 15.25
CA ILE A 132 3.91 -16.69 16.19
C ILE A 132 3.54 -15.44 15.40
N ARG A 133 4.32 -15.09 14.38
CA ARG A 133 4.11 -13.90 13.54
C ARG A 133 2.88 -14.02 12.67
N LYS A 134 2.67 -15.20 12.06
CA LYS A 134 1.40 -15.50 11.36
C LYS A 134 0.20 -15.33 12.29
N SER A 135 0.29 -15.87 13.51
CA SER A 135 -0.77 -15.75 14.52
C SER A 135 -1.01 -14.30 14.94
N GLN A 136 0.05 -13.48 15.06
CA GLN A 136 -0.08 -12.04 15.32
C GLN A 136 -0.82 -11.34 14.19
N TRP A 137 -0.44 -11.57 12.94
CA TRP A 137 -1.12 -10.97 11.79
C TRP A 137 -2.57 -11.42 11.65
N THR A 138 -2.89 -12.68 11.97
CA THR A 138 -4.27 -13.16 12.02
C THR A 138 -5.08 -12.43 13.09
N ARG A 139 -4.51 -12.21 14.29
CA ARG A 139 -5.16 -11.42 15.35
C ARG A 139 -5.33 -9.95 14.93
N GLU A 140 -4.31 -9.36 14.31
CA GLU A 140 -4.41 -8.01 13.76
C GLU A 140 -5.54 -7.93 12.74
N LEU A 141 -5.69 -8.93 11.86
CA LEU A 141 -6.72 -8.95 10.83
C LEU A 141 -8.13 -9.02 11.44
N GLN A 142 -8.29 -9.82 12.49
CA GLN A 142 -9.57 -9.98 13.20
C GLN A 142 -9.95 -8.74 14.02
N THR A 143 -8.96 -8.01 14.55
CA THR A 143 -9.18 -6.83 15.40
C THR A 143 -9.11 -5.51 14.63
N MET A 144 -8.66 -5.54 13.37
CA MET A 144 -8.54 -4.39 12.51
C MET A 144 -9.92 -3.73 12.33
N LYS A 145 -9.99 -2.42 12.51
CA LYS A 145 -11.17 -1.58 12.24
C LYS A 145 -10.73 -0.30 11.55
N GLN A 146 -11.59 0.25 10.69
CA GLN A 146 -11.42 1.61 10.18
C GLN A 146 -11.48 2.59 11.35
N LYS A 147 -10.41 3.38 11.57
CA LYS A 147 -10.39 4.37 12.66
C LYS A 147 -11.36 5.53 12.35
N ALA A 148 -11.88 6.19 13.38
CA ALA A 148 -12.93 7.22 13.23
C ALA A 148 -12.60 8.38 12.27
N LYS A 149 -11.31 8.72 12.10
CA LYS A 149 -10.82 9.77 11.19
C LYS A 149 -10.03 9.22 9.99
N GLU A 150 -9.94 7.90 9.85
CA GLU A 150 -9.20 7.26 8.77
C GLU A 150 -10.08 7.17 7.53
N SER A 151 -9.55 7.60 6.38
CA SER A 151 -10.27 7.48 5.12
C SER A 151 -10.45 6.00 4.74
N VAL A 152 -11.47 5.70 3.96
CA VAL A 152 -11.65 4.37 3.37
C VAL A 152 -10.40 3.95 2.57
N GLY A 153 -9.70 4.90 1.94
CA GLY A 153 -8.47 4.66 1.19
C GLY A 153 -7.32 4.15 2.06
N ASP A 154 -7.07 4.82 3.17
CA ASP A 154 -5.97 4.49 4.09
C ASP A 154 -6.22 3.15 4.80
N TYR A 155 -7.46 2.95 5.25
CA TYR A 155 -7.92 1.69 5.81
C TYR A 155 -7.76 0.55 4.79
N ALA A 156 -8.22 0.73 3.56
CA ALA A 156 -8.09 -0.27 2.50
C ALA A 156 -6.64 -0.61 2.18
N ALA A 157 -5.74 0.37 2.19
CA ALA A 157 -4.32 0.14 1.98
C ALA A 157 -3.71 -0.73 3.08
N ARG A 158 -4.02 -0.45 4.35
CA ARG A 158 -3.60 -1.28 5.49
C ARG A 158 -4.20 -2.69 5.40
N PHE A 159 -5.48 -2.82 5.06
CA PHE A 159 -6.16 -4.11 4.96
C PHE A 159 -5.52 -4.98 3.89
N LYS A 160 -5.27 -4.42 2.70
CA LYS A 160 -4.56 -5.13 1.63
C LYS A 160 -3.16 -5.54 2.02
N ARG A 161 -2.42 -4.69 2.74
CA ARG A 161 -1.09 -5.06 3.25
C ARG A 161 -1.20 -6.28 4.17
N LEU A 162 -2.14 -6.27 5.12
CA LEU A 162 -2.30 -7.35 6.10
C LEU A 162 -2.78 -8.66 5.48
N ILE A 163 -3.75 -8.62 4.56
CA ILE A 163 -4.21 -9.82 3.84
C ILE A 163 -3.07 -10.51 3.10
N ARG A 164 -2.16 -9.77 2.46
CA ARG A 164 -1.00 -10.39 1.77
C ARG A 164 -0.05 -11.13 2.71
N LYS A 165 -0.05 -10.78 4.01
CA LYS A 165 0.79 -11.44 5.03
C LYS A 165 0.10 -12.70 5.58
N VAL A 166 -1.21 -12.60 5.87
CA VAL A 166 -2.00 -13.70 6.44
C VAL A 166 -2.35 -14.75 5.38
N VAL A 167 -2.52 -14.32 4.14
CA VAL A 167 -3.02 -15.10 3.01
C VAL A 167 -2.10 -14.81 1.80
N PRO A 168 -0.85 -15.31 1.80
CA PRO A 168 0.13 -15.01 0.76
C PRO A 168 -0.22 -15.66 -0.58
N GLY A 169 -0.84 -16.84 -0.58
CA GLY A 169 -1.29 -17.55 -1.77
C GLY A 169 -2.63 -17.05 -2.29
N ALA A 170 -2.80 -17.05 -3.62
CA ALA A 170 -4.04 -16.63 -4.26
C ALA A 170 -5.26 -17.47 -3.80
N ASN A 171 -5.03 -18.74 -3.49
CA ASN A 171 -6.05 -19.72 -3.12
C ASN A 171 -6.18 -19.96 -1.60
N ASP A 172 -5.37 -19.30 -0.78
CA ASP A 172 -5.34 -19.53 0.67
C ASP A 172 -6.61 -19.02 1.36
N LEU A 173 -7.34 -18.09 0.72
CA LEU A 173 -8.64 -17.60 1.18
C LEU A 173 -9.52 -17.24 -0.01
N ALA A 174 -10.73 -17.78 -0.06
CA ALA A 174 -11.70 -17.43 -1.09
C ALA A 174 -12.09 -15.94 -0.98
N ASP A 175 -12.28 -15.29 -2.13
CA ASP A 175 -12.54 -13.85 -2.21
C ASP A 175 -13.78 -13.41 -1.43
N ARG A 176 -14.81 -14.27 -1.34
CA ARG A 176 -16.01 -14.03 -0.53
C ARG A 176 -15.65 -13.71 0.92
N PHE A 177 -14.70 -14.42 1.51
CA PHE A 177 -14.30 -14.21 2.90
C PHE A 177 -13.47 -12.93 3.03
N LYS A 178 -12.60 -12.64 2.07
CA LYS A 178 -11.84 -11.37 2.04
C LYS A 178 -12.79 -10.17 1.99
N VAL A 179 -13.86 -10.26 1.21
CA VAL A 179 -14.94 -9.25 1.15
C VAL A 179 -15.62 -9.09 2.50
N THR A 180 -16.04 -10.19 3.13
CA THR A 180 -16.67 -10.16 4.46
C THR A 180 -15.77 -9.51 5.51
N TYR A 181 -14.49 -9.89 5.56
CA TYR A 181 -13.52 -9.28 6.49
C TYR A 181 -13.38 -7.78 6.26
N PHE A 182 -13.24 -7.36 5.00
CA PHE A 182 -13.10 -5.94 4.68
C PHE A 182 -14.32 -5.13 5.13
N ILE A 183 -15.53 -5.62 4.84
CA ILE A 183 -16.78 -4.91 5.07
C ILE A 183 -17.14 -4.85 6.56
N ASN A 184 -17.02 -5.96 7.29
CA ASN A 184 -17.49 -6.06 8.68
C ASN A 184 -16.77 -5.10 9.64
N VAL A 185 -15.61 -4.59 9.25
CA VAL A 185 -14.78 -3.72 10.07
C VAL A 185 -14.58 -2.32 9.47
N LEU A 186 -15.35 -1.98 8.42
CA LEU A 186 -15.53 -0.60 7.97
C LEU A 186 -16.24 0.23 9.04
N ASN A 187 -16.23 1.56 8.86
CA ASN A 187 -17.12 2.44 9.60
C ASN A 187 -18.57 1.93 9.48
N PRO A 188 -19.30 1.71 10.60
CA PRO A 188 -20.66 1.19 10.59
C PRO A 188 -21.63 1.95 9.66
N MET A 189 -21.42 3.24 9.45
CA MET A 189 -22.23 4.06 8.54
C MET A 189 -22.10 3.67 7.05
N LEU A 190 -21.08 2.88 6.70
CA LEU A 190 -20.81 2.42 5.35
C LEU A 190 -21.26 0.96 5.11
N ILE A 191 -21.26 0.12 6.15
CA ILE A 191 -21.39 -1.35 6.05
C ILE A 191 -22.60 -1.76 5.20
N VAL A 192 -23.81 -1.35 5.62
CA VAL A 192 -25.07 -1.75 4.96
C VAL A 192 -25.07 -1.35 3.48
N ARG A 193 -24.69 -0.10 3.18
CA ARG A 193 -24.70 0.45 1.80
C ARG A 193 -23.65 -0.18 0.88
N VAL A 194 -22.59 -0.74 1.46
CA VAL A 194 -21.58 -1.52 0.71
C VAL A 194 -22.13 -2.94 0.47
N MET A 195 -22.71 -3.57 1.48
CA MET A 195 -23.28 -4.93 1.38
C MET A 195 -24.45 -5.02 0.41
N GLU A 196 -25.30 -4.01 0.33
CA GLU A 196 -26.45 -3.94 -0.59
C GLU A 196 -26.08 -4.23 -2.06
N ARG A 197 -24.86 -3.87 -2.47
CA ARG A 197 -24.39 -4.07 -3.84
C ARG A 197 -23.71 -5.42 -4.07
N ASN A 198 -23.67 -6.28 -3.05
CA ASN A 198 -23.08 -7.62 -3.08
C ASN A 198 -21.74 -7.67 -3.87
N PRO A 199 -20.71 -6.96 -3.40
CA PRO A 199 -19.46 -6.81 -4.15
C PRO A 199 -18.76 -8.16 -4.35
N ALA A 200 -18.39 -8.47 -5.59
CA ALA A 200 -17.76 -9.75 -5.96
C ALA A 200 -16.34 -9.94 -5.40
N ASN A 201 -15.63 -8.84 -5.09
CA ASN A 201 -14.27 -8.88 -4.56
C ASN A 201 -13.94 -7.65 -3.70
N VAL A 202 -12.78 -7.68 -3.04
CA VAL A 202 -12.34 -6.58 -2.14
C VAL A 202 -12.22 -5.26 -2.89
N GLN A 203 -11.79 -5.26 -4.15
CA GLN A 203 -11.65 -4.02 -4.92
C GLN A 203 -13.01 -3.37 -5.20
N ALA A 204 -14.02 -4.16 -5.56
CA ALA A 204 -15.39 -3.69 -5.72
C ALA A 204 -15.94 -3.09 -4.40
N SER A 205 -15.64 -3.74 -3.28
CA SER A 205 -16.01 -3.27 -1.94
C SER A 205 -15.36 -1.91 -1.63
N ILE A 206 -14.06 -1.76 -1.91
CA ILE A 206 -13.32 -0.50 -1.72
C ILE A 206 -13.89 0.61 -2.59
N ASN A 207 -14.12 0.36 -3.87
CA ASN A 207 -14.66 1.36 -4.79
C ASN A 207 -16.04 1.86 -4.31
N ARG A 208 -16.90 0.93 -3.89
CA ARG A 208 -18.22 1.28 -3.34
C ARG A 208 -18.11 2.09 -2.05
N ALA A 209 -17.28 1.65 -1.10
CA ALA A 209 -17.07 2.35 0.15
C ALA A 209 -16.54 3.78 -0.06
N LYS A 210 -15.60 3.98 -1.00
CA LYS A 210 -15.09 5.31 -1.38
C LYS A 210 -16.19 6.21 -1.96
N MET A 211 -17.02 5.68 -2.86
CA MET A 211 -18.14 6.46 -3.42
C MET A 211 -19.11 6.92 -2.34
N ILE A 212 -19.44 6.04 -1.38
CA ILE A 212 -20.34 6.39 -0.27
C ILE A 212 -19.68 7.41 0.67
N GLU A 213 -18.39 7.24 0.99
CA GLU A 213 -17.65 8.21 1.81
C GLU A 213 -17.68 9.61 1.18
N SER A 214 -17.37 9.72 -0.12
CA SER A 214 -17.44 10.98 -0.85
C SER A 214 -18.86 11.56 -0.89
N GLY A 215 -19.87 10.72 -1.15
CA GLY A 215 -21.27 11.14 -1.14
C GLY A 215 -21.73 11.68 0.23
N ASN A 216 -21.32 11.02 1.32
CA ASN A 216 -21.61 11.49 2.68
C ASN A 216 -20.94 12.84 2.96
N LYS A 217 -19.69 13.05 2.53
CA LYS A 217 -19.00 14.34 2.66
C LYS A 217 -19.73 15.46 1.93
N ILE A 218 -20.16 15.22 0.68
CA ILE A 218 -20.93 16.19 -0.12
C ILE A 218 -22.27 16.50 0.55
N ALA A 219 -23.00 15.47 1.03
CA ALA A 219 -24.27 15.66 1.71
C ALA A 219 -24.12 16.48 3.01
N MET A 220 -23.09 16.19 3.82
CA MET A 220 -22.80 16.98 5.02
C MET A 220 -22.45 18.43 4.67
N GLN A 221 -21.67 18.66 3.63
CA GLN A 221 -21.36 20.02 3.16
C GLN A 221 -22.60 20.76 2.69
N ALA A 222 -23.49 20.09 1.94
CA ALA A 222 -24.77 20.67 1.51
C ALA A 222 -25.67 21.01 2.71
N LEU A 223 -25.75 20.15 3.72
CA LEU A 223 -26.50 20.40 4.95
C LEU A 223 -25.93 21.57 5.75
N MET A 224 -24.60 21.66 5.86
CA MET A 224 -23.95 22.84 6.47
C MET A 224 -24.27 24.10 5.67
N ASN A 225 -24.16 24.06 4.34
CA ASN A 225 -24.48 25.21 3.49
C ASN A 225 -25.97 25.59 3.53
N GLN A 226 -26.89 24.65 3.74
CA GLN A 226 -28.32 24.95 3.92
C GLN A 226 -28.62 25.56 5.30
N ASN A 227 -27.98 25.07 6.37
CA ASN A 227 -28.18 25.61 7.72
C ASN A 227 -27.50 26.97 7.93
N PHE A 228 -26.43 27.29 7.18
CA PHE A 228 -25.76 28.61 7.23
C PHE A 228 -26.12 29.53 6.05
N GLY A 229 -26.82 29.02 5.03
CA GLY A 229 -27.13 29.74 3.78
C GLY A 229 -28.39 30.60 3.80
N ASN A 230 -29.09 30.69 4.94
CA ASN A 230 -30.29 31.53 5.10
C ASN A 230 -30.31 32.34 6.42
N VAL A 231 -29.16 32.56 7.06
CA VAL A 231 -29.07 33.74 7.94
C VAL A 231 -28.94 34.92 6.99
N ASN A 232 -30.00 35.71 6.88
CA ASN A 232 -30.06 36.85 5.99
C ASN A 232 -29.06 37.92 6.47
N VAL A 233 -27.77 37.74 6.15
CA VAL A 233 -26.66 38.63 6.54
C VAL A 233 -26.94 40.06 6.07
N LYS A 234 -27.71 40.25 4.99
CA LYS A 234 -28.17 41.56 4.54
C LYS A 234 -29.23 42.19 5.46
N GLN A 235 -30.19 41.42 5.98
CA GLN A 235 -31.15 41.93 6.98
C GLN A 235 -30.46 42.16 8.33
N MET A 236 -29.53 41.30 8.74
CA MET A 236 -28.76 41.49 9.98
C MET A 236 -27.83 42.71 9.86
N ALA A 237 -27.13 42.90 8.74
CA ALA A 237 -26.32 44.09 8.49
C ALA A 237 -27.15 45.37 8.36
N GLN A 238 -28.35 45.31 7.77
CA GLN A 238 -29.26 46.47 7.70
C GLN A 238 -29.87 46.84 9.06
N ASN A 239 -30.08 45.86 9.95
CA ASN A 239 -30.52 46.11 11.32
C ASN A 239 -29.37 46.64 12.19
N ILE A 240 -28.15 46.11 12.03
CA ILE A 240 -26.94 46.58 12.73
C ILE A 240 -26.57 48.02 12.31
N VAL A 241 -26.68 48.38 11.02
CA VAL A 241 -26.38 49.73 10.53
C VAL A 241 -27.43 50.78 10.96
N LYS A 242 -28.67 50.36 11.27
CA LYS A 242 -29.70 51.25 11.82
C LYS A 242 -29.51 51.53 13.32
N GLU A 243 -28.99 50.56 14.09
CA GLU A 243 -28.68 50.75 15.51
C GLU A 243 -27.35 51.48 15.77
N GLN A 244 -26.43 51.52 14.78
CA GLN A 244 -25.10 52.15 14.93
C GLN A 244 -25.07 53.68 14.69
N LYS A 245 -26.22 54.35 14.48
CA LYS A 245 -26.27 55.83 14.41
C LYS A 245 -26.44 56.52 15.76
N GLU A 246 -26.57 55.76 16.84
CA GLU A 246 -26.48 56.28 18.20
C GLU A 246 -25.34 55.58 18.95
N GLU A 247 -24.20 56.25 19.05
CA GLU A 247 -23.10 55.86 19.94
C GLU A 247 -22.63 57.12 20.71
N PRO A 248 -21.94 57.00 21.88
CA PRO A 248 -21.29 55.78 22.42
C PRO A 248 -21.37 55.56 23.96
N LYS A 249 -21.01 54.35 24.43
CA LYS A 249 -19.94 54.06 25.44
C LYS A 249 -20.06 52.65 26.07
N ASN A 250 -19.00 51.85 25.85
CA ASN A 250 -18.56 50.60 26.50
C ASN A 250 -19.45 49.33 26.39
N ILE A 251 -19.20 48.58 25.31
CA ILE A 251 -19.84 47.29 24.95
C ILE A 251 -19.14 46.05 25.56
N PHE A 252 -17.96 46.20 26.19
CA PHE A 252 -17.17 45.05 26.65
C PHE A 252 -17.58 44.45 28.02
N ASP A 253 -18.42 45.12 28.82
CA ASP A 253 -18.75 44.63 30.19
C ASP A 253 -20.05 43.82 30.32
N LYS A 254 -20.97 43.94 29.36
CA LYS A 254 -22.32 43.31 29.46
C LYS A 254 -22.35 41.80 29.15
N PRO A 255 -21.62 41.27 28.15
CA PRO A 255 -21.69 39.84 27.84
C PRO A 255 -21.13 38.96 28.96
N ASN A 256 -20.03 39.37 29.62
CA ASN A 256 -19.38 38.56 30.66
C ASN A 256 -20.20 38.44 31.94
N LYS A 257 -20.93 39.49 32.37
CA LYS A 257 -21.79 39.40 33.56
C LYS A 257 -22.95 38.44 33.38
N GLN A 258 -23.58 38.40 32.20
CA GLN A 258 -24.68 37.46 31.93
C GLN A 258 -24.20 36.01 31.76
N ILE A 259 -23.03 35.81 31.17
CA ILE A 259 -22.43 34.48 31.02
C ILE A 259 -22.00 33.94 32.40
N ASN A 260 -21.37 34.76 33.24
CA ASN A 260 -20.94 34.35 34.58
C ASN A 260 -22.14 34.05 35.49
N LYS A 261 -23.20 34.87 35.45
CA LYS A 261 -24.42 34.61 36.21
C LYS A 261 -25.10 33.30 35.82
N LYS A 262 -25.15 32.98 34.51
CA LYS A 262 -25.68 31.71 34.03
C LYS A 262 -24.80 30.51 34.44
N MET A 263 -23.49 30.67 34.51
CA MET A 263 -22.59 29.63 34.99
C MET A 263 -22.73 29.37 36.50
N GLU A 264 -22.91 30.42 37.31
CA GLU A 264 -23.20 30.27 38.75
C GLU A 264 -24.53 29.55 38.99
N GLU A 265 -25.59 29.92 38.28
CA GLU A 265 -26.91 29.27 38.38
C GLU A 265 -26.86 27.77 38.01
N ILE A 266 -26.06 27.40 37.00
CA ILE A 266 -25.86 26.00 36.59
C ILE A 266 -25.05 25.24 37.67
N THR A 267 -24.03 25.87 38.26
CA THR A 267 -23.18 25.25 39.27
C THR A 267 -23.97 24.96 40.56
N ASP A 268 -24.83 25.87 40.97
CA ASP A 268 -25.74 25.69 42.11
C ASP A 268 -26.79 24.59 41.88
N ALA A 269 -27.29 24.47 40.65
CA ALA A 269 -28.23 23.39 40.28
C ALA A 269 -27.56 22.00 40.36
N PHE A 270 -26.31 21.87 39.91
CA PHE A 270 -25.55 20.63 40.03
C PHE A 270 -25.23 20.26 41.48
N ALA A 271 -24.88 21.24 42.32
CA ALA A 271 -24.63 21.00 43.75
C ALA A 271 -25.89 20.50 44.49
N LYS A 272 -27.06 21.05 44.17
CA LYS A 272 -28.35 20.62 44.75
C LYS A 272 -28.79 19.23 44.28
N MET A 273 -28.52 18.88 43.01
CA MET A 273 -28.75 17.51 42.52
C MET A 273 -27.89 16.49 43.25
N LYS A 274 -26.60 16.78 43.45
CA LYS A 274 -25.68 15.87 44.14
C LYS A 274 -26.07 15.62 45.60
N ALA A 275 -26.51 16.68 46.30
CA ALA A 275 -27.00 16.58 47.68
C ALA A 275 -28.38 15.89 47.82
N SER A 276 -29.15 15.79 46.73
CA SER A 276 -30.43 15.06 46.68
C SER A 276 -30.23 13.56 46.51
N ASP A 277 -29.19 13.15 45.79
CA ASP A 277 -28.87 11.73 45.56
C ASP A 277 -28.21 11.07 46.78
N ASP A 278 -27.46 11.82 47.58
CA ASP A 278 -26.85 11.35 48.84
C ASP A 278 -27.86 11.18 50.00
N LYS A 279 -29.12 11.61 49.85
CA LYS A 279 -30.19 11.45 50.86
C LYS A 279 -31.15 10.27 50.58
N LYS A 280 -30.88 9.46 49.55
CA LYS A 280 -31.71 8.31 49.14
C LYS A 280 -31.02 6.95 49.31
N ILE A 281 -29.99 6.86 50.16
CA ILE A 281 -29.41 5.60 50.63
C ILE A 281 -29.47 5.58 52.16
#